data_AF-A0A0W0VEE9-F1
#
_entry.id   AF-A0A0W0VEE9-F1
#
_cell.length_a   1.000
_cell.length_b   1.000
_cell.length_c   1.000
_cell.angle_alpha   90.00
_cell.angle_beta   90.00
_cell.angle_gamma   90.00
#
_symmetry.space_group_name_H-M   'P 1'
#
loop_
_entity.id
_entity.type
_entity.pdbx_description
1 polymer ?
#
loop_
_entity_poly.entity_id
_entity_poly.type
_entity_poly.pdbx_seq_one_letter_code
_entity_poly.pdbx_strand_id
1 'polypeptide(L)' 'MEKVEWSGEIEDPSMYTKEVLDKSLQKTNFFVEHSSYINRKGQFPDDLILDGRESVGAIAIKTEK' A
#
# COMPACT_ATOMS: atom_id res chain seq x y z
N MET A 1 -24.65 12.70 -19.31
CA MET A 1 -23.50 12.27 -18.49
C MET A 1 -23.91 10.97 -17.83
N GLU A 2 -23.32 9.86 -18.24
CA GLU A 2 -23.59 8.55 -17.63
C GLU A 2 -22.84 8.46 -16.30
N LYS A 3 -23.57 8.11 -15.25
CA LYS A 3 -23.02 7.94 -13.90
C LYS A 3 -22.45 6.53 -13.84
N VAL A 4 -21.13 6.40 -13.91
CA VAL A 4 -20.47 5.10 -13.74
C VAL A 4 -20.40 4.83 -12.24
N GLU A 5 -21.27 3.94 -11.76
CA GLU A 5 -21.19 3.43 -10.41
C GLU A 5 -20.17 2.29 -10.39
N TRP A 6 -19.12 2.47 -9.59
CA TRP A 6 -18.08 1.47 -9.40
C TRP A 6 -18.68 0.28 -8.63
N SER A 7 -18.74 -0.88 -9.28
CA SER A 7 -19.31 -2.12 -8.73
C SER A 7 -18.26 -3.07 -8.16
N GLY A 8 -17.04 -2.59 -7.92
CA GLY A 8 -15.99 -3.41 -7.33
C GLY A 8 -16.34 -3.72 -5.88
N GLU A 9 -16.27 -4.99 -5.49
CA GLU A 9 -16.13 -5.30 -4.08
C GLU A 9 -14.82 -4.66 -3.60
N ILE A 10 -14.82 -3.99 -2.45
CA ILE A 10 -13.58 -3.53 -1.84
C ILE A 10 -12.79 -4.79 -1.52
N GLU A 11 -11.77 -5.09 -2.35
CA GLU A 11 -10.80 -6.12 -2.06
C GLU A 11 -10.28 -5.90 -0.64
N ASP A 12 -10.30 -6.96 0.16
CA ASP A 12 -10.09 -6.92 1.60
C ASP A 12 -8.90 -5.99 1.94
N PRO A 13 -9.08 -4.95 2.77
CA PRO A 13 -8.05 -3.96 3.05
C PRO A 13 -6.78 -4.56 3.68
N SER A 14 -6.79 -5.82 4.11
CA SER A 14 -5.57 -6.56 4.49
C SER A 14 -4.65 -6.90 3.31
N MET A 15 -5.11 -6.78 2.06
CA MET A 15 -4.30 -7.05 0.86
C MET A 15 -3.15 -6.04 0.67
N TYR A 16 -3.27 -4.81 1.16
CA TYR A 16 -2.23 -3.77 1.02
C TYR A 16 -1.51 -3.48 2.35
N THR A 17 -1.22 -4.52 3.12
CA THR A 17 -0.45 -4.40 4.37
C THR A 17 1.05 -4.34 4.11
N LYS A 18 1.80 -3.79 5.07
CA LYS A 18 3.26 -3.72 5.03
C LYS A 18 3.86 -5.12 4.87
N GLU A 19 3.29 -6.08 5.58
CA GLU A 19 3.70 -7.47 5.59
C GLU A 19 3.49 -8.15 4.25
N VAL A 20 2.40 -7.83 3.54
CA VAL A 20 2.16 -8.33 2.18
C VAL A 20 3.16 -7.75 1.20
N LEU A 21 3.46 -6.44 1.28
CA LEU A 21 4.48 -5.81 0.44
C LEU A 21 5.87 -6.42 0.69
N ASP A 22 6.28 -6.54 1.95
CA ASP A 22 7.59 -7.10 2.34
C ASP A 22 7.77 -8.52 1.81
N LYS A 23 6.76 -9.39 2.01
CA LYS A 23 6.79 -10.76 1.50
C LYS A 23 6.87 -10.81 -0.03
N SER A 24 6.18 -9.90 -0.71
CA SER A 24 6.16 -9.84 -2.17
C SER A 24 7.52 -9.42 -2.74
N LEU A 25 8.17 -8.43 -2.11
CA LEU A 25 9.52 -7.99 -2.47
C LEU A 25 10.57 -9.08 -2.20
N GLN A 26 10.50 -9.74 -1.04
CA GLN A 26 11.42 -10.83 -0.72
C GLN A 26 11.30 -12.02 -1.69
N LYS A 27 10.09 -12.34 -2.16
CA LYS A 27 9.85 -13.38 -3.19
C LYS A 27 10.45 -13.02 -4.55
N THR A 28 10.68 -11.74 -4.81
CA THR A 28 11.19 -11.23 -6.10
C THR A 28 12.67 -10.81 -6.04
N ASN A 29 13.42 -11.38 -5.08
CA ASN A 29 14.84 -11.12 -4.87
C ASN A 29 15.14 -9.65 -4.53
N PHE A 30 14.32 -9.05 -3.68
CA PHE A 30 14.66 -7.80 -3.03
C PHE A 30 14.94 -8.02 -1.55
N PHE A 31 15.99 -7.40 -1.05
CA PHE A 31 16.21 -7.22 0.37
C PHE A 31 15.55 -5.91 0.79
N VAL A 32 14.52 -6.00 1.64
CA VAL A 32 13.80 -4.82 2.15
C VAL A 32 14.61 -4.20 3.28
N GLU A 33 15.12 -2.99 3.08
CA GLU A 33 15.82 -2.22 4.11
C GLU A 33 14.85 -1.53 5.06
N HIS A 34 13.79 -0.94 4.49
CA HIS A 34 12.77 -0.23 5.24
C HIS A 34 11.42 -0.35 4.55
N SER A 35 10.35 -0.48 5.32
CA SER A 35 8.99 -0.30 4.85
C SER A 35 8.14 0.30 5.95
N SER A 36 7.15 1.10 5.57
CA SER A 36 6.28 1.79 6.52
C SER A 36 4.96 2.18 5.88
N TYR A 37 3.95 2.36 6.74
CA TYR A 37 2.73 3.03 6.36
C TYR A 37 3.00 4.52 6.18
N ILE A 38 2.41 5.09 5.13
CA ILE A 38 2.54 6.51 4.79
C ILE A 38 1.22 7.17 5.13
N ASN A 39 1.23 7.96 6.19
CA ASN A 39 0.09 8.79 6.57
C ASN A 39 0.00 10.00 5.64
N ARG A 40 -1.17 10.18 5.02
CA ARG A 40 -1.41 11.26 4.05
C ARG A 40 -2.16 12.46 4.63
N LYS A 41 -2.17 12.61 5.95
CA LYS A 41 -2.78 13.76 6.63
C LYS A 41 -2.24 15.07 6.07
N GLY A 42 -3.15 15.99 5.75
CA GLY A 42 -2.83 17.28 5.11
C GLY A 42 -2.64 17.22 3.60
N GLN A 43 -2.67 16.03 2.97
CA GLN A 43 -2.71 15.88 1.51
C GLN A 43 -4.13 15.61 0.98
N PHE A 44 -5.01 15.03 1.80
CA PHE A 44 -6.42 14.80 1.48
C PHE A 44 -7.34 15.38 2.58
N PRO A 45 -8.61 15.65 2.24
CA PRO A 45 -9.66 15.94 3.23
C PRO A 45 -9.74 14.88 4.32
N ASP A 46 -9.97 15.29 5.58
CA ASP A 46 -9.94 14.40 6.75
C ASP A 46 -10.96 13.26 6.67
N ASP A 47 -12.07 13.45 5.95
CA ASP A 47 -13.10 12.44 5.71
C ASP A 47 -12.69 11.35 4.70
N LEU A 48 -11.60 11.56 3.96
CA LEU A 48 -10.99 10.59 3.06
C LEU A 48 -9.72 9.93 3.64
N ILE A 49 -9.28 10.37 4.82
CA ILE A 49 -8.13 9.80 5.54
C ILE A 49 -8.59 8.54 6.28
N LEU A 50 -7.77 7.50 6.24
CA LEU A 50 -8.02 6.26 6.98
C LEU A 50 -7.39 6.36 8.38
N ASP A 51 -7.03 5.24 8.98
CA ASP A 51 -6.41 5.17 10.30
C ASP A 51 -4.87 5.36 10.28
N GLY A 52 -4.33 6.00 9.24
CA GLY A 52 -2.89 6.13 9.02
C GLY A 52 -2.29 5.01 8.16
N ARG A 53 -3.13 4.10 7.64
CA ARG A 53 -2.75 3.01 6.73
C ARG A 53 -3.21 3.27 5.29
N GLU A 54 -3.11 4.51 4.83
CA GLU A 54 -3.58 4.91 3.50
C GLU A 54 -2.73 4.33 2.37
N SER A 55 -1.44 4.07 2.64
CA SER A 55 -0.50 3.51 1.68
C SER A 55 0.67 2.85 2.42
N VAL A 56 1.35 1.92 1.75
CA VAL A 56 2.62 1.34 2.21
C VAL A 56 3.68 1.66 1.17
N GLY A 57 4.84 2.13 1.64
CA GLY A 57 6.05 2.25 0.84
C GLY A 57 7.15 1.33 1.34
N ALA A 58 8.09 0.97 0.47
CA ALA A 58 9.29 0.23 0.82
C ALA A 58 10.52 0.77 0.07
N ILE A 59 11.66 0.77 0.76
CA ILE A 59 13.00 0.94 0.20
C ILE A 59 13.65 -0.45 0.24
N ALA A 60 14.06 -0.93 -0.93
CA ALA A 60 14.62 -2.26 -1.07
C ALA A 60 15.73 -2.29 -2.12
N ILE A 61 16.70 -3.16 -1.88
CA ILE A 61 17.85 -3.39 -2.77
C ILE A 61 17.59 -4.67 -3.54
N LYS A 62 17.73 -4.62 -4.87
CA LYS A 62 17.69 -5.83 -5.69
C LYS A 62 18.90 -6.69 -5.37
N THR A 63 18.67 -7.92 -4.93
CA THR A 63 19.73 -8.89 -4.72
C THR A 63 19.87 -9.74 -5.98
N GLU A 64 21.03 -9.68 -6.61
CA GLU A 64 21.40 -10.68 -7.61
C GLU A 64 21.70 -11.98 -6.86
N LYS A 65 21.05 -13.07 -7.27
CA LYS A 65 21.35 -14.41 -6.76
C LYS A 65 22.50 -15.00 -7.55
#